data_AF-A0A2E7E577-F1
#
_entry.id   AF-A0A2E7E577-F1
#
_cell.length_a   1.000
_cell.length_b   1.000
_cell.length_c   1.000
_cell.angle_alpha   90.00
_cell.angle_beta   90.00
_cell.angle_gamma   90.00
#
_symmetry.space_group_name_H-M   'P 1'
#
loop_
_entity.id
_entity.type
_entity.pdbx_description
1 polymer ?
#
loop_
_entity_poly.entity_id
_entity_poly.type
_entity_poly.pdbx_seq_one_letter_code
_entity_poly.pdbx_strand_id
1 'polypeptide(L)' 'MATYITTNELAERLHYNARYITQSLKDRVLFEGIHYIRPFGGRKVLYIWEVIEDEMRRYSEEEDTIPMSKGGACHG' A
#
# COMPACT_ATOMS: atom_id res chain seq x y z
N MET A 1 0.78 15.79 8.60
CA MET A 1 1.34 16.95 7.89
C MET A 1 1.87 16.36 6.60
N ALA A 2 1.05 16.34 5.53
CA ALA A 2 1.24 15.41 4.41
C ALA A 2 2.62 15.54 3.75
N THR A 3 3.49 14.58 4.03
CA THR A 3 4.84 14.53 3.48
C THR A 3 4.80 13.78 2.16
N TYR A 4 4.86 14.54 1.06
CA TYR A 4 4.99 13.98 -0.27
C TYR A 4 6.41 13.47 -0.49
N ILE A 5 6.53 12.20 -0.84
CA ILE A 5 7.79 11.55 -1.14
C ILE A 5 7.80 10.99 -2.56
N THR A 6 8.98 10.89 -3.14
CA THR A 6 9.20 10.32 -4.46
C THR A 6 9.22 8.79 -4.39
N THR A 7 9.13 8.13 -5.55
CA THR A 7 9.25 6.67 -5.64
C THR A 7 10.56 6.14 -5.04
N ASN A 8 11.67 6.88 -5.19
CA ASN A 8 12.98 6.45 -4.68
C ASN A 8 13.03 6.55 -3.15
N GLU A 9 12.52 7.63 -2.58
CA GLU A 9 12.44 7.79 -1.12
C GLU A 9 11.50 6.74 -0.50
N LEU A 10 10.39 6.42 -1.17
CA LEU A 10 9.50 5.35 -0.73
C LEU A 10 10.18 3.98 -0.82
N ALA A 11 10.97 3.73 -1.87
CA ALA A 11 11.75 2.52 -2.05
C ALA A 11 12.78 2.33 -0.92
N GLU A 12 13.49 3.39 -0.54
CA GLU A 12 14.44 3.35 0.57
C GLU A 12 13.74 3.06 1.91
N ARG A 13 12.59 3.69 2.18
CA ARG A 13 11.84 3.46 3.43
C ARG A 13 11.31 2.03 3.54
N LEU A 14 10.69 1.53 2.48
CA LEU A 14 10.12 0.18 2.45
C LEU A 14 11.17 -0.90 2.18
N HIS A 15 12.43 -0.52 1.96
CA HIS A 15 13.51 -1.42 1.54
C HIS A 15 13.14 -2.26 0.30
N TYR A 16 12.37 -1.65 -0.61
CA TYR A 16 11.98 -2.24 -1.89
C TYR A 16 12.73 -1.60 -3.05
N ASN A 17 12.69 -2.25 -4.21
CA ASN A 17 13.16 -1.63 -5.44
C ASN A 17 12.10 -0.66 -5.99
N ALA A 18 12.50 0.52 -6.46
CA ALA A 18 11.61 1.50 -7.09
C ALA A 18 10.79 0.92 -8.28
N ARG A 19 11.38 -0.03 -9.01
CA ARG A 19 10.68 -0.80 -10.06
C ARG A 19 9.54 -1.63 -9.48
N TYR A 20 9.77 -2.28 -8.35
CA TYR A 20 8.75 -3.10 -7.70
C TYR A 20 7.58 -2.25 -7.23
N ILE A 21 7.86 -1.08 -6.66
CA ILE A 21 6.81 -0.14 -6.26
C ILE A 21 5.96 0.27 -7.48
N THR A 22 6.60 0.64 -8.58
CA THR A 22 5.87 1.16 -9.76
C THR A 22 5.17 0.10 -10.61
N GLN A 23 5.65 -1.14 -10.62
CA GLN A 23 5.10 -2.22 -11.45
C GLN A 23 4.20 -3.18 -10.67
N SER A 24 4.46 -3.37 -9.37
CA SER A 24 3.78 -4.37 -8.55
C SER A 24 2.85 -3.74 -7.51
N LEU A 25 3.28 -2.70 -6.81
CA LEU A 25 2.45 -2.09 -5.75
C LEU A 25 1.49 -1.05 -6.29
N LYS A 26 1.95 -0.23 -7.23
CA LYS A 26 1.14 0.76 -7.93
C LYS A 26 0.00 0.05 -8.67
N ASP A 27 -1.21 0.56 -8.46
CA ASP A 27 -2.49 0.07 -9.02
C ASP A 27 -3.00 -1.27 -8.44
N ARG A 28 -2.19 -1.99 -7.64
CA ARG A 28 -2.67 -3.16 -6.87
C ARG A 28 -3.04 -2.81 -5.44
N VAL A 29 -2.14 -2.11 -4.76
CA VAL A 29 -2.28 -1.73 -3.34
C VAL A 29 -2.31 -0.21 -3.21
N LEU A 30 -1.54 0.49 -4.04
CA LEU A 30 -1.48 1.95 -4.04
C LEU A 30 -2.40 2.51 -5.11
N PHE A 31 -3.42 3.25 -4.68
CA PHE A 31 -4.43 3.88 -5.55
C PHE A 31 -4.20 5.38 -5.76
N GLU A 32 -4.47 5.87 -6.97
CA GLU A 32 -4.38 7.29 -7.32
C GLU A 32 -5.42 8.11 -6.55
N GLY A 33 -5.03 9.28 -6.05
CA GLY A 33 -5.86 10.17 -5.23
C GLY A 33 -5.88 9.83 -3.74
N ILE A 34 -5.45 8.63 -3.35
CA ILE A 34 -5.35 8.20 -1.95
C ILE A 34 -3.88 8.07 -1.54
N HIS A 35 -3.17 7.16 -2.19
CA HIS A 35 -1.78 6.80 -1.83
C HIS A 35 -0.76 7.61 -2.61
N TYR A 36 -1.11 8.01 -3.83
CA TYR A 36 -0.25 8.78 -4.70
C TYR A 36 -1.04 9.79 -5.51
N ILE A 37 -0.35 10.85 -5.92
CA ILE A 37 -0.87 11.91 -6.79
C ILE A 37 0.06 12.14 -7.97
N ARG A 38 -0.53 12.55 -9.10
CA ARG A 38 0.19 13.04 -10.27
C ARG A 38 0.08 14.56 -10.33
N PRO A 39 1.06 15.30 -9.78
CA PRO A 39 0.99 16.76 -9.79
C PRO A 39 1.08 17.30 -11.23
N PHE A 40 0.29 18.34 -11.51
CA PHE A 40 0.32 19.13 -12.74
C PHE A 40 0.18 18.34 -14.06
N GLY A 41 -0.51 17.19 -14.05
CA GLY A 41 -0.69 16.35 -15.24
C GLY A 41 0.61 15.76 -15.80
N GLY A 42 1.69 15.80 -15.01
CA GLY A 42 2.99 15.29 -15.41
C GLY A 42 3.10 13.77 -15.30
N ARG A 43 4.22 13.24 -15.83
CA ARG A 43 4.58 11.82 -15.66
C ARG A 43 5.12 11.49 -14.26
N LYS A 44 5.45 12.51 -13.47
CA LYS A 44 5.97 12.34 -12.12
C LYS A 44 4.84 11.93 -11.18
N VAL A 45 5.12 10.96 -10.32
CA VAL A 45 4.21 10.50 -9.26
C VAL A 45 4.83 10.87 -7.92
N LEU A 46 4.01 11.39 -7.02
CA LEU A 46 4.36 11.62 -5.62
C LEU A 46 3.48 10.74 -4.74
N TYR A 47 4.06 10.16 -3.71
CA TYR A 47 3.39 9.30 -2.75
C TYR A 47 3.21 10.02 -1.43
N ILE A 48 2.16 9.68 -0.69
CA ILE A 48 1.89 10.23 0.64
C ILE A 48 2.25 9.17 1.66
N TRP A 49 3.39 9.33 2.35
CA TRP A 49 3.88 8.33 3.30
C TRP A 49 2.87 7.99 4.39
N GLU A 50 2.25 9.02 4.99
CA GLU A 50 1.32 8.87 6.11
C GLU A 50 0.15 7.94 5.75
N VAL A 51 -0.38 8.05 4.53
CA VAL A 51 -1.50 7.21 4.07
C VAL A 51 -1.03 5.78 3.79
N ILE A 52 0.15 5.62 3.19
CA ILE A 52 0.72 4.29 2.91
C ILE A 52 1.04 3.54 4.19
N GLU A 53 1.60 4.22 5.19
CA GLU A 53 1.91 3.65 6.50
C GLU A 53 0.64 3.20 7.25
N ASP A 54 -0.41 4.01 7.21
CA ASP A 54 -1.72 3.64 7.79
C ASP A 54 -2.32 2.43 7.07
N GLU A 55 -2.31 2.43 5.74
CA GLU A 55 -2.84 1.31 4.95
C GLU A 55 -2.05 0.00 5.21
N MET A 56 -0.72 0.09 5.36
CA MET A 56 0.09 -1.07 5.73
C MET A 56 -0.28 -1.63 7.10
N ARG A 57 -0.56 -0.76 8.09
CA ARG A 57 -1.02 -1.18 9.41
C ARG A 57 -2.38 -1.87 9.30
N ARG A 58 -3.32 -1.28 8.57
CA ARG A 58 -4.67 -1.86 8.38
C ARG A 58 -4.63 -3.20 7.68
N TYR A 59 -3.82 -3.35 6.64
CA TYR A 59 -3.60 -4.64 5.97
C TYR A 59 -3.02 -5.69 6.91
N SER A 60 -2.08 -5.31 7.78
CA SER A 60 -1.53 -6.25 8.77
C SER A 60 -2.55 -6.66 9.83
N GLU A 61 -3.44 -5.76 10.23
CA GLU A 61 -4.53 -6.04 11.18
C GLU A 61 -5.62 -6.91 10.55
N GLU A 62 -5.96 -6.70 9.28
CA GLU A 62 -6.95 -7.50 8.55
C GLU A 62 -6.47 -8.92 8.25
N GLU A 63 -5.21 -9.11 7.87
CA GLU A 63 -4.62 -10.46 7.70
C GLU A 63 -4.56 -11.23 9.03
N ASP A 64 -4.40 -10.54 10.17
CA ASP A 64 -4.43 -11.16 11.50
C ASP A 64 -5.86 -11.50 11.96
N THR A 65 -6.89 -10.90 11.33
CA THR A 65 -8.28 -11.33 11.47
C THR A 65 -8.59 -12.50 10.55
N ILE A 66 -8.02 -13.68 10.82
CA ILE A 66 -8.56 -14.93 10.27
C ILE A 66 -10.03 -15.02 10.73
N PRO A 67 -11.04 -14.96 9.83
CA PRO A 67 -12.38 -15.27 10.23
C PRO A 67 -12.45 -16.79 10.34
N MET A 68 -12.15 -17.32 11.53
CA MET A 68 -12.60 -18.65 11.96
C MET A 68 -14.12 -18.62 12.14
N SER A 69 -14.85 -18.34 11.05
CA SER A 69 -16.31 -18.39 10.99
C SER A 69 -16.74 -19.16 9.75
N LYS A 70 -16.59 -20.49 9.85
CA LYS A 70 -17.58 -21.46 9.37
C LYS A 70 -17.13 -22.83 9.85
N GLY A 71 -17.64 -23.19 11.04
CA GLY A 71 -17.43 -24.51 11.63
C GLY A 71 -17.75 -25.62 10.62
N GLY A 72 -16.74 -26.40 10.29
CA GLY A 72 -16.96 -27.74 9.74
C GLY A 72 -17.27 -28.66 10.90
N ALA A 73 -18.54 -29.02 11.08
CA ALA A 73 -18.89 -30.15 11.93
C ALA A 73 -18.34 -31.42 11.26
N CYS A 74 -17.37 -32.07 11.92
CA CYS A 74 -16.94 -33.42 11.53
C CYS A 74 -18.04 -34.41 11.92
N HIS A 75 -18.74 -34.95 10.94
CA HIS A 75 -19.53 -36.17 11.09
C HIS A 75 -18.91 -37.24 10.20
N GLY A 76 -18.47 -38.35 10.79
CA GLY A 76 -18.01 -39.56 10.10
C GLY A 76 -16.61 -39.97 10.48
#